data_AF-A0A8T2TJ81-F1
#
_entry.id   AF-A0A8T2TJ81-F1
#
_cell.length_a   1.000
_cell.length_b   1.000
_cell.length_c   1.000
_cell.angle_alpha   90.00
_cell.angle_beta   90.00
_cell.angle_gamma   90.00
#
_symmetry.space_group_name_H-M   'P 1'
#
loop_
_entity.id
_entity.type
_entity.pdbx_description
1 polymer ?
#
loop_
_entity_poly.entity_id
_entity_poly.type
_entity_poly.pdbx_seq_one_letter_code
_entity_poly.pdbx_strand_id
1 'polypeptide(L)'
;MTLFLFLYALLARLLDAGDQDGGDEGGILPNGLAHLMGALAFSQELLLFHLHSTEHVGVEGHYHWLLQLVILVCVLCMLMELSWPRSFLVVFVRTLAITFQGVWLIQLGFLFVPFFAPKGCELTEGPHGRMVVCDSDDAIIRAKALATLQFSWYLAALVSSALLALAYVIRHYATARKYHTIDAVVEECGKQKKVHEQMLSSY
;
A
#
# COMPACT_ATOMS: atom_id res chain seq x y z
N MET A 1 23.24 -2.01 1.98
CA MET A 1 21.98 -1.23 2.04
C MET A 1 22.06 0.00 2.95
N THR A 2 22.58 -0.10 4.16
CA THR A 2 22.70 1.03 5.11
C THR A 2 23.48 2.23 4.55
N LEU A 3 24.64 2.01 3.92
CA LEU A 3 25.43 3.10 3.31
C LEU A 3 24.67 3.88 2.23
N PHE A 4 23.82 3.21 1.45
CA PHE A 4 23.04 3.87 0.41
C PHE A 4 21.96 4.75 1.02
N LEU A 5 21.25 4.26 2.05
CA LEU A 5 20.26 5.03 2.80
C LEU A 5 20.87 6.22 3.54
N PHE A 6 22.08 6.07 4.09
CA PHE A 6 22.81 7.16 4.76
C PHE A 6 23.29 8.23 3.78
N LEU A 7 23.93 7.83 2.68
CA LEU A 7 24.43 8.75 1.65
C LEU A 7 23.28 9.53 1.00
N TYR A 8 22.12 8.88 0.91
CA TYR A 8 20.90 9.44 0.40
C TYR A 8 20.16 10.35 1.39
N ALA A 9 20.07 9.98 2.68
CA ALA A 9 19.56 10.87 3.72
C ALA A 9 20.42 12.13 3.84
N LEU A 10 21.75 11.98 3.64
CA LEU A 10 22.68 13.10 3.56
C LEU A 10 22.41 13.99 2.34
N LEU A 11 22.24 13.40 1.14
CA LEU A 11 21.89 14.16 -0.07
C LEU A 11 20.54 14.89 0.06
N ALA A 12 19.51 14.24 0.61
CA ALA A 12 18.22 14.86 0.85
C ALA A 12 18.35 16.04 1.83
N ARG A 13 19.13 15.88 2.91
CA ARG A 13 19.41 16.97 3.87
C ARG A 13 20.24 18.10 3.26
N LEU A 14 21.18 17.81 2.38
CA LEU A 14 21.98 18.82 1.70
C LEU A 14 21.16 19.62 0.68
N LEU A 15 20.23 18.97 -0.02
CA LEU A 15 19.29 19.63 -0.92
C LEU A 15 18.26 20.49 -0.15
N ASP A 16 17.77 19.98 0.99
CA ASP A 16 16.83 20.70 1.88
C ASP A 16 17.51 21.86 2.63
N ALA A 17 18.82 21.74 2.92
CA ALA A 17 19.60 22.80 3.57
C ALA A 17 20.02 23.93 2.62
N GLY A 18 20.15 23.67 1.31
CA GLY A 18 20.45 24.68 0.29
C GLY A 18 19.23 25.44 -0.25
N ASP A 19 18.03 25.11 0.24
CA ASP A 19 16.76 25.79 -0.07
C ASP A 19 16.42 26.87 0.99
N GLN A 20 17.14 26.93 2.11
CA GLN A 20 16.90 27.90 3.20
C GLN A 20 17.54 29.29 2.99
N ASP A 21 18.27 29.48 1.90
CA ASP A 21 18.99 30.72 1.59
C ASP A 21 18.09 31.80 0.95
N GLY A 22 16.86 31.46 0.55
CA GLY A 22 15.90 32.34 -0.12
C GLY A 22 14.55 32.32 0.57
N GLY A 23 14.10 33.48 1.07
CA GLY A 23 12.95 33.60 1.97
C GLY A 23 11.59 33.12 1.44
N ASP A 24 10.79 32.67 2.41
CA ASP A 24 9.32 32.58 2.44
C ASP A 24 8.66 31.84 1.25
N GLU A 25 8.56 30.51 1.36
CA GLU A 25 7.35 29.67 1.14
C GLU A 25 7.74 28.17 1.14
N GLY A 26 7.61 27.51 2.31
CA GLY A 26 7.48 26.05 2.48
C GLY A 26 8.42 25.12 1.68
N GLY A 27 9.51 24.68 2.32
CA GLY A 27 10.53 23.74 1.80
C GLY A 27 10.04 22.77 0.73
N ILE A 28 10.53 22.99 -0.48
CA ILE A 28 10.10 22.32 -1.71
C ILE A 28 11.05 21.15 -1.93
N LEU A 29 10.77 19.99 -1.31
CA LEU A 29 11.20 18.77 -1.96
C LEU A 29 10.35 18.68 -3.25
N PRO A 30 10.92 18.82 -4.47
CA PRO A 30 10.11 18.80 -5.68
C PRO A 30 9.34 17.48 -5.68
N ASN A 31 8.01 17.53 -5.78
CA ASN A 31 7.14 16.36 -5.55
C ASN A 31 7.60 15.09 -6.29
N GLY A 32 8.29 15.21 -7.43
CA GLY A 32 8.86 14.08 -8.17
C GLY A 32 10.08 13.40 -7.52
N LEU A 33 10.88 14.13 -6.73
CA LEU A 33 12.05 13.57 -6.04
C LEU A 33 11.62 12.54 -5.00
N ALA A 34 10.60 12.81 -4.17
CA ALA A 34 10.06 11.85 -3.21
C ALA A 34 9.57 10.53 -3.86
N HIS A 35 8.96 10.62 -5.05
CA HIS A 35 8.51 9.44 -5.79
C HIS A 35 9.69 8.65 -6.40
N LEU A 36 10.68 9.34 -6.97
CA LEU A 36 11.92 8.72 -7.46
C LEU A 36 12.67 8.01 -6.33
N MET A 37 12.71 8.70 -5.20
CA MET A 37 13.28 8.26 -3.95
C MET A 37 12.67 6.94 -3.48
N GLY A 38 11.34 6.87 -3.39
CA GLY A 38 10.67 5.63 -3.02
C GLY A 38 10.77 4.54 -4.09
N ALA A 39 10.78 4.88 -5.39
CA ALA A 39 11.01 3.90 -6.46
C ALA A 39 12.38 3.22 -6.31
N LEU A 40 13.43 3.99 -5.98
CA LEU A 40 14.77 3.44 -5.70
C LEU A 40 14.79 2.56 -4.46
N ALA A 41 14.11 2.97 -3.37
CA ALA A 41 14.02 2.18 -2.16
C ALA A 41 13.35 0.81 -2.41
N PHE A 42 12.19 0.79 -3.08
CA PHE A 42 11.53 -0.47 -3.45
C PHE A 42 12.34 -1.29 -4.47
N SER A 43 13.08 -0.65 -5.37
CA SER A 43 13.98 -1.36 -6.29
C SER A 43 15.13 -2.04 -5.55
N GLN A 44 15.70 -1.40 -4.52
CA GLN A 44 16.71 -2.04 -3.67
C GLN A 44 16.12 -3.18 -2.84
N GLU A 45 14.92 -3.00 -2.31
CA GLU A 45 14.20 -4.06 -1.61
C GLU A 45 13.95 -5.26 -2.53
N LEU A 46 13.49 -5.01 -3.76
CA LEU A 46 13.29 -6.04 -4.77
C LEU A 46 14.60 -6.80 -5.06
N LEU A 47 15.71 -6.08 -5.24
CA LEU A 47 17.01 -6.69 -5.49
C LEU A 47 17.47 -7.54 -4.31
N LEU A 48 17.31 -7.06 -3.07
CA LEU A 48 17.67 -7.83 -1.87
C LEU A 48 16.86 -9.13 -1.83
N PHE A 49 15.54 -9.05 -1.98
CA PHE A 49 14.70 -10.25 -1.95
C PHE A 49 14.94 -11.16 -3.14
N HIS A 50 15.30 -10.62 -4.31
CA HIS A 50 15.66 -11.44 -5.46
C HIS A 50 16.91 -12.27 -5.18
N LEU A 51 17.99 -11.64 -4.72
CA LEU A 51 19.22 -12.32 -4.37
C LEU A 51 19.02 -13.29 -3.20
N HIS A 52 18.29 -12.89 -2.17
CA HIS A 52 17.97 -13.79 -1.05
C HIS A 52 17.11 -14.98 -1.48
N SER A 53 16.12 -14.76 -2.36
CA SER A 53 15.27 -15.84 -2.87
C SER A 53 16.04 -16.82 -3.77
N THR A 54 17.13 -16.39 -4.42
CA THR A 54 17.98 -17.33 -5.17
C THR A 54 18.76 -18.29 -4.28
N GLU A 55 18.93 -17.96 -3.00
CA GLU A 55 19.54 -18.85 -2.00
C GLU A 55 18.55 -19.91 -1.49
N HIS A 56 17.25 -19.71 -1.73
CA HIS A 56 16.18 -20.60 -1.27
C HIS A 56 15.53 -21.38 -2.41
N VAL A 57 15.71 -22.70 -2.40
CA VAL A 57 15.00 -23.62 -3.30
C VAL A 57 13.78 -24.21 -2.60
N GLY A 58 12.66 -24.36 -3.33
CA GLY A 58 11.46 -25.03 -2.80
C GLY A 58 10.28 -24.09 -2.47
N VAL A 59 9.71 -24.22 -1.27
CA VAL A 59 8.47 -23.51 -0.86
C VAL A 59 8.76 -22.08 -0.45
N GLU A 60 9.80 -21.84 0.33
CA GLU A 60 10.21 -20.50 0.78
C GLU A 60 10.48 -19.56 -0.40
N GLY A 61 11.25 -20.02 -1.39
CA GLY A 61 11.49 -19.28 -2.64
C GLY A 61 10.21 -18.93 -3.40
N HIS A 62 9.17 -19.78 -3.35
CA HIS A 62 7.88 -19.48 -3.98
C HIS A 62 7.13 -18.34 -3.26
N TYR A 63 7.17 -18.29 -1.93
CA TYR A 63 6.60 -17.16 -1.16
C TYR A 63 7.36 -15.86 -1.44
N HIS A 64 8.69 -15.91 -1.52
CA HIS A 64 9.50 -14.74 -1.87
C HIS A 64 9.25 -14.27 -3.30
N TRP A 65 9.06 -15.18 -4.25
CA TRP A 65 8.72 -14.82 -5.63
C TRP A 65 7.38 -14.05 -5.70
N LEU A 66 6.36 -14.52 -4.96
CA LEU A 66 5.08 -13.81 -4.84
C LEU A 66 5.25 -12.42 -4.19
N LEU A 67 6.11 -12.29 -3.17
CA LEU A 67 6.43 -11.00 -2.55
C LEU A 67 7.10 -10.05 -3.56
N GLN A 68 8.05 -10.53 -4.36
CA GLN A 68 8.76 -9.74 -5.38
C GLN A 68 7.79 -9.15 -6.41
N LEU A 69 6.74 -9.89 -6.80
CA LEU A 69 5.70 -9.35 -7.69
C LEU A 69 4.99 -8.13 -7.08
N VAL A 70 4.67 -8.18 -5.78
CA VAL A 70 4.01 -7.05 -5.09
C VAL A 70 4.95 -5.84 -5.00
N ILE A 71 6.22 -6.07 -4.67
CA ILE A 71 7.23 -5.01 -4.62
C ILE A 71 7.42 -4.39 -6.00
N LEU A 72 7.42 -5.19 -7.07
CA LEU A 72 7.48 -4.68 -8.44
C LEU A 72 6.29 -3.77 -8.77
N VAL A 73 5.08 -4.11 -8.32
CA VAL A 73 3.91 -3.22 -8.46
C VAL A 73 4.14 -1.91 -7.71
N CYS A 74 4.70 -1.93 -6.50
CA CYS A 74 5.06 -0.71 -5.77
C CYS A 74 6.05 0.17 -6.57
N VAL A 75 7.10 -0.42 -7.15
CA VAL A 75 8.06 0.28 -8.01
C VAL A 75 7.36 0.94 -9.20
N LEU A 76 6.52 0.17 -9.92
CA LEU A 76 5.79 0.67 -11.09
C LEU A 76 4.84 1.81 -10.74
N CYS A 77 4.11 1.71 -9.62
CA CYS A 77 3.24 2.79 -9.15
C CYS A 77 4.05 4.06 -8.85
N MET A 78 5.17 3.95 -8.15
CA MET A 78 6.03 5.10 -7.87
C MET A 78 6.56 5.74 -9.15
N LEU A 79 6.98 4.94 -10.14
CA LEU A 79 7.40 5.44 -11.46
C LEU A 79 6.25 6.12 -12.23
N MET A 80 5.04 5.57 -12.15
CA MET A 80 3.85 6.18 -12.76
C MET A 80 3.50 7.52 -12.10
N GLU A 81 3.71 7.68 -10.79
CA GLU A 81 3.49 8.96 -10.08
C GLU A 81 4.46 10.06 -10.51
N LEU A 82 5.65 9.74 -11.03
CA LEU A 82 6.51 10.76 -11.67
C LEU A 82 5.86 11.35 -12.93
N SER A 83 5.15 10.52 -13.70
CA SER A 83 4.50 10.94 -14.95
C SER A 83 3.11 11.55 -14.69
N TRP A 84 2.38 11.04 -13.69
CA TRP A 84 1.02 11.44 -13.33
C TRP A 84 0.85 11.67 -11.81
N PRO A 85 1.43 12.74 -11.25
CA PRO A 85 1.48 12.97 -9.80
C PRO A 85 0.11 13.28 -9.15
N ARG A 86 -0.96 13.42 -9.93
CA ARG A 86 -2.33 13.70 -9.46
C ARG A 86 -3.32 12.57 -9.70
N SER A 87 -2.85 11.38 -10.06
CA SER A 87 -3.74 10.23 -10.29
C SER A 87 -4.13 9.57 -8.97
N PHE A 88 -5.38 9.78 -8.55
CA PHE A 88 -5.97 9.09 -7.39
C PHE A 88 -5.81 7.57 -7.51
N LEU A 89 -5.97 7.02 -8.72
CA LEU A 89 -5.88 5.58 -8.96
C LEU A 89 -4.48 5.05 -8.66
N VAL A 90 -3.42 5.76 -9.09
CA VAL A 90 -2.05 5.30 -8.86
C VAL A 90 -1.70 5.33 -7.37
N VAL A 91 -2.07 6.41 -6.67
CA VAL A 91 -1.89 6.52 -5.21
C VAL A 91 -2.67 5.44 -4.46
N PHE A 92 -3.90 5.15 -4.90
CA PHE A 92 -4.76 4.11 -4.31
C PHE A 92 -4.16 2.72 -4.50
N VAL A 93 -3.77 2.36 -5.72
CA VAL A 93 -3.13 1.05 -6.01
C VAL A 93 -1.81 0.92 -5.25
N ARG A 94 -0.98 1.96 -5.19
CA ARG A 94 0.25 1.99 -4.39
C ARG A 94 -0.02 1.67 -2.92
N THR A 95 -1.03 2.32 -2.34
CA THR A 95 -1.40 2.13 -0.92
C THR A 95 -1.85 0.68 -0.66
N LEU A 96 -2.64 0.11 -1.58
CA LEU A 96 -3.03 -1.30 -1.49
C LEU A 96 -1.83 -2.24 -1.64
N ALA A 97 -0.93 -1.98 -2.58
CA ALA A 97 0.26 -2.80 -2.79
C ALA A 97 1.19 -2.80 -1.56
N ILE A 98 1.46 -1.63 -0.96
CA ILE A 98 2.27 -1.51 0.26
C ILE A 98 1.59 -2.24 1.45
N THR A 99 0.28 -2.06 1.61
CA THR A 99 -0.48 -2.77 2.66
C THR A 99 -0.38 -4.28 2.46
N PHE A 100 -0.55 -4.74 1.22
CA PHE A 100 -0.49 -6.15 0.87
C PHE A 100 0.91 -6.74 1.06
N GLN A 101 1.96 -5.99 0.71
CA GLN A 101 3.35 -6.35 0.97
C GLN A 101 3.58 -6.61 2.46
N GLY A 102 3.08 -5.74 3.34
CA GLY A 102 3.15 -5.93 4.78
C GLY A 102 2.40 -7.18 5.27
N VAL A 103 1.17 -7.38 4.80
CA VAL A 103 0.38 -8.59 5.15
C VAL A 103 1.09 -9.87 4.69
N TRP A 104 1.66 -9.86 3.50
CA TRP A 104 2.36 -11.02 2.94
C TRP A 104 3.68 -11.32 3.70
N LEU A 105 4.39 -10.29 4.17
CA LEU A 105 5.56 -10.47 5.04
C LEU A 105 5.18 -11.13 6.37
N ILE A 106 4.05 -10.75 6.97
CA ILE A 106 3.53 -11.42 8.18
C ILE A 106 3.21 -12.88 7.88
N GLN A 107 2.56 -13.16 6.74
CA GLN A 107 2.25 -14.52 6.31
C GLN A 107 3.51 -15.36 6.08
N LEU A 108 4.55 -14.78 5.48
CA LEU A 108 5.86 -15.43 5.35
C LEU A 108 6.47 -15.71 6.72
N GLY A 109 6.33 -14.81 7.70
CA GLY A 109 6.76 -15.05 9.08
C GLY A 109 6.10 -16.27 9.72
N PHE A 110 4.81 -16.51 9.45
CA PHE A 110 4.12 -17.71 9.93
C PHE A 110 4.68 -19.01 9.38
N LEU A 111 5.33 -19.01 8.20
CA LEU A 111 5.98 -20.20 7.65
C LEU A 111 7.10 -20.74 8.58
N PHE A 112 7.73 -19.87 9.37
CA PHE A 112 8.80 -20.23 10.32
C PHE A 112 8.26 -20.63 11.71
N VAL A 113 6.95 -20.80 11.84
CA VAL A 113 6.31 -21.31 13.05
C VAL A 113 5.87 -22.76 12.77
N PRO A 114 6.37 -23.77 13.53
CA PRO A 114 6.13 -25.19 13.23
C PRO A 114 4.66 -25.57 13.09
N PHE A 115 3.76 -24.90 13.81
CA PHE A 115 2.32 -25.15 13.76
C PHE A 115 1.67 -24.81 12.40
N PHE A 116 2.26 -23.88 11.64
CA PHE A 116 1.74 -23.42 10.36
C PHE A 116 2.47 -24.05 9.16
N ALA A 117 3.36 -25.02 9.39
CA ALA A 117 4.08 -25.71 8.33
C ALA A 117 3.11 -26.53 7.43
N PRO A 118 3.27 -26.51 6.10
CA PRO A 118 2.46 -27.32 5.19
C PRO A 118 2.64 -28.82 5.46
N LYS A 119 1.59 -29.61 5.18
CA LYS A 119 1.64 -31.07 5.37
C LYS A 119 2.75 -31.71 4.52
N GLY A 120 3.64 -32.45 5.19
CA GLY A 120 4.80 -33.09 4.56
C GLY A 120 5.99 -32.14 4.37
N CYS A 121 5.99 -31.00 5.05
CA CYS A 121 7.13 -30.11 5.18
C CYS A 121 7.42 -29.85 6.66
N GLU A 122 8.70 -29.93 7.03
CA GLU A 122 9.18 -29.72 8.38
C GLU A 122 10.17 -28.55 8.42
N LEU A 123 10.25 -27.90 9.59
CA LEU A 123 11.17 -26.82 9.82
C LEU A 123 12.48 -27.39 10.37
N THR A 124 13.54 -27.33 9.57
CA THR A 124 14.85 -27.91 9.88
C THR A 124 15.91 -26.82 9.92
N GLU A 125 16.91 -26.97 10.79
CA GLU A 125 18.09 -26.09 10.82
C GLU A 125 18.99 -26.40 9.62
N GLY A 126 19.08 -25.46 8.68
CA GLY A 126 19.94 -25.51 7.51
C GLY A 126 21.23 -24.70 7.69
N PRO A 127 22.12 -24.72 6.68
CA PRO A 127 23.39 -23.99 6.71
C PRO A 127 23.25 -22.47 6.86
N HIS A 128 22.10 -21.92 6.44
CA HIS A 128 21.79 -20.49 6.47
C HIS A 128 20.67 -20.15 7.47
N GLY A 129 20.39 -21.06 8.42
CA GLY A 129 19.33 -20.92 9.42
C GLY A 129 18.14 -21.86 9.19
N ARG A 130 17.02 -21.61 9.88
CA ARG A 130 15.80 -22.42 9.79
C ARG A 130 15.21 -22.36 8.38
N MET A 131 15.10 -23.51 7.73
CA MET A 131 14.52 -23.67 6.40
C MET A 131 13.36 -24.67 6.44
N VAL A 132 12.37 -24.47 5.57
CA VAL A 132 11.27 -25.42 5.40
C VAL A 132 11.65 -26.45 4.33
N VAL A 133 11.85 -27.69 4.77
CA VAL A 133 12.21 -28.83 3.90
C VAL A 133 10.99 -29.72 3.76
N CYS A 134 10.68 -30.14 2.54
CA CYS A 134 9.58 -31.05 2.27
C CYS A 134 10.12 -32.43 1.86
N ASP A 135 9.45 -33.49 2.30
CA ASP A 135 9.92 -34.87 2.13
C ASP A 135 9.78 -35.41 0.71
N SER A 136 8.92 -34.79 -0.12
CA SER A 136 8.68 -35.20 -1.51
C SER A 136 8.34 -34.04 -2.44
N ASP A 137 8.59 -34.24 -3.73
CA ASP A 137 8.24 -33.27 -4.78
C ASP A 137 6.73 -32.99 -4.81
N ASP A 138 5.90 -34.01 -4.55
CA ASP A 138 4.44 -33.85 -4.43
C ASP A 138 4.06 -32.92 -3.27
N ALA A 139 4.78 -32.99 -2.13
CA ALA A 139 4.55 -32.09 -1.01
C ALA A 139 4.93 -30.64 -1.36
N ILE A 140 6.03 -30.45 -2.10
CA ILE A 140 6.44 -29.12 -2.60
C ILE A 140 5.38 -28.54 -3.54
N ILE A 141 4.88 -29.32 -4.50
CA ILE A 141 3.85 -28.86 -5.45
C ILE A 141 2.58 -28.45 -4.69
N ARG A 142 2.13 -29.27 -3.72
CA ARG A 142 0.95 -28.94 -2.89
C ARG A 142 1.16 -27.67 -2.08
N ALA A 143 2.32 -27.51 -1.45
CA ALA A 143 2.63 -26.33 -0.66
C ALA A 143 2.68 -25.06 -1.52
N LYS A 144 3.27 -25.12 -2.72
CA LYS A 144 3.26 -24.01 -3.69
C LYS A 144 1.85 -23.67 -4.17
N ALA A 145 1.03 -24.67 -4.46
CA ALA A 145 -0.36 -24.46 -4.85
C ALA A 145 -1.18 -23.79 -3.73
N LEU A 146 -0.98 -24.23 -2.48
CA LEU A 146 -1.61 -23.60 -1.31
C LEU A 146 -1.18 -22.15 -1.14
N ALA A 147 0.11 -21.86 -1.28
CA ALA A 147 0.65 -20.50 -1.18
C ALA A 147 0.04 -19.57 -2.25
N THR A 148 -0.07 -20.03 -3.51
CA THR A 148 -0.72 -19.27 -4.59
C THR A 148 -2.21 -19.04 -4.31
N LEU A 149 -2.90 -20.03 -3.75
CA LEU A 149 -4.29 -19.90 -3.36
C LEU A 149 -4.46 -18.87 -2.22
N GLN A 150 -3.62 -18.96 -1.17
CA GLN A 150 -3.60 -18.00 -0.07
C GLN A 150 -3.35 -16.57 -0.58
N PHE A 151 -2.35 -16.40 -1.43
CA PHE A 151 -2.04 -15.11 -2.05
C PHE A 151 -3.24 -14.53 -2.79
N SER A 152 -3.90 -15.35 -3.62
CA SER A 152 -5.10 -14.95 -4.36
C SER A 152 -6.25 -14.56 -3.44
N TRP A 153 -6.45 -15.29 -2.35
CA TRP A 153 -7.51 -15.03 -1.39
C TRP A 153 -7.26 -13.74 -0.59
N TYR A 154 -6.03 -13.52 -0.11
CA TYR A 154 -5.68 -12.27 0.56
C TYR A 154 -5.81 -11.08 -0.38
N LEU A 155 -5.37 -11.21 -1.64
CA LEU A 155 -5.50 -10.15 -2.64
C LEU A 155 -6.97 -9.83 -2.92
N ALA A 156 -7.80 -10.85 -3.13
CA ALA A 156 -9.23 -10.68 -3.34
C ALA A 156 -9.92 -10.02 -2.15
N ALA A 157 -9.60 -10.44 -0.91
CA ALA A 157 -10.13 -9.86 0.31
C ALA A 157 -9.72 -8.39 0.46
N LEU A 158 -8.44 -8.07 0.24
CA LEU A 158 -7.93 -6.70 0.31
C LEU A 158 -8.62 -5.80 -0.71
N VAL A 159 -8.64 -6.19 -2.00
CA VAL A 159 -9.28 -5.40 -3.05
C VAL A 159 -10.78 -5.23 -2.79
N SER A 160 -11.48 -6.30 -2.40
CA SER A 160 -12.91 -6.23 -2.07
C SER A 160 -13.16 -5.28 -0.91
N SER A 161 -12.38 -5.38 0.18
CA SER A 161 -12.50 -4.49 1.34
C SER A 161 -12.22 -3.03 1.01
N ALA A 162 -11.22 -2.77 0.15
CA ALA A 162 -10.86 -1.43 -0.28
C ALA A 162 -11.94 -0.81 -1.17
N LEU A 163 -12.52 -1.58 -2.10
CA LEU A 163 -13.63 -1.12 -2.94
C LEU A 163 -14.90 -0.87 -2.11
N LEU A 164 -15.20 -1.73 -1.14
CA LEU A 164 -16.31 -1.52 -0.21
C LEU A 164 -16.10 -0.27 0.65
N ALA A 165 -14.89 -0.07 1.18
CA ALA A 165 -14.55 1.13 1.94
C ALA A 165 -14.67 2.39 1.07
N LEU A 166 -14.16 2.36 -0.16
CA LEU A 166 -14.29 3.47 -1.10
C LEU A 166 -15.75 3.77 -1.43
N ALA A 167 -16.55 2.73 -1.72
CA ALA A 167 -17.98 2.88 -1.99
C ALA A 167 -18.74 3.43 -0.77
N TYR A 168 -18.40 2.96 0.44
CA TYR A 168 -18.95 3.47 1.69
C TYR A 168 -18.64 4.96 1.88
N VAL A 169 -17.37 5.35 1.69
CA VAL A 169 -16.90 6.73 1.79
C VAL A 169 -17.63 7.62 0.77
N ILE A 170 -17.71 7.20 -0.50
CA ILE A 170 -18.41 7.95 -1.55
C ILE A 170 -19.89 8.12 -1.20
N ARG A 171 -20.56 7.05 -0.75
CA ARG A 171 -21.98 7.11 -0.35
C ARG A 171 -22.18 8.03 0.85
N HIS A 172 -21.30 7.99 1.82
CA HIS A 172 -21.36 8.82 3.01
C HIS A 172 -21.20 10.30 2.67
N TYR A 173 -20.19 10.66 1.88
CA TYR A 173 -19.99 12.05 1.44
C TYR A 173 -21.09 12.55 0.49
N ALA A 174 -21.62 11.68 -0.40
CA ALA A 174 -22.75 12.04 -1.25
C ALA A 174 -24.01 12.32 -0.42
N THR A 175 -24.25 11.50 0.61
CA THR A 175 -25.36 11.67 1.55
C THR A 175 -25.21 12.94 2.36
N ALA A 176 -24.01 13.20 2.92
CA ALA A 176 -23.72 14.41 3.68
C ALA A 176 -23.90 15.69 2.83
N ARG A 177 -23.45 15.67 1.56
CA ARG A 177 -23.66 16.79 0.63
C ARG A 177 -25.14 17.03 0.37
N LYS A 178 -25.94 15.97 0.21
CA LYS A 178 -27.39 16.06 0.00
C LYS A 178 -28.11 16.68 1.20
N TYR A 179 -27.75 16.28 2.43
CA TYR A 179 -28.31 16.90 3.64
C TYR A 179 -27.98 18.39 3.74
N HIS A 180 -26.71 18.77 3.52
CA HIS A 180 -26.31 20.18 3.55
C HIS A 180 -27.04 21.03 2.50
N THR A 181 -27.39 20.45 1.34
CA THR A 181 -28.17 21.16 0.31
C THR A 181 -29.63 21.32 0.74
N ILE A 182 -30.22 20.32 1.39
CA ILE A 182 -31.61 20.39 1.88
C ILE A 182 -31.73 21.41 3.03
N ASP A 183 -30.80 21.42 3.99
CA ASP A 183 -30.82 22.36 5.12
C ASP A 183 -30.72 23.82 4.66
N ALA A 184 -29.85 24.10 3.67
CA ALA A 184 -29.74 25.42 3.06
C ALA A 184 -31.06 25.87 2.39
N VAL A 185 -31.73 24.98 1.67
CA VAL A 185 -33.04 25.25 1.03
C VAL A 185 -34.14 25.45 2.08
N VAL A 186 -34.14 24.67 3.15
CA VAL A 186 -35.11 24.79 4.25
C VAL A 186 -34.94 26.12 4.99
N GLU A 187 -33.70 26.57 5.21
CA GLU A 187 -33.43 27.85 5.86
C GLU A 187 -33.92 29.05 5.01
N GLU A 188 -33.71 29.01 3.69
CA GLU A 188 -34.25 30.02 2.76
C GLU A 188 -35.78 30.04 2.74
N CYS A 189 -36.42 28.87 2.70
CA CYS A 189 -37.88 28.76 2.74
C CYS A 189 -38.46 29.31 4.07
N GLY A 190 -37.78 29.05 5.18
CA GLY A 190 -38.14 29.61 6.49
C GLY A 190 -38.04 31.13 6.56
N LYS A 191 -37.02 31.73 5.92
CA LYS A 191 -36.87 33.19 5.81
C LYS A 191 -38.00 33.81 4.97
N GLN A 192 -38.33 33.21 3.82
CA GLN A 192 -39.41 33.67 2.95
C GLN A 192 -40.78 33.64 3.64
N LYS A 193 -41.06 32.59 4.40
CA LYS A 193 -42.32 32.47 5.15
C LYS A 193 -42.47 33.58 6.21
N LYS A 194 -41.40 33.89 6.96
CA LYS A 194 -41.41 34.98 7.95
C LYS A 194 -41.66 36.35 7.33
N VAL A 195 -41.07 36.62 6.16
CA VAL A 195 -41.30 37.88 5.42
C VAL A 195 -42.76 37.98 4.96
N HIS A 196 -43.33 36.87 4.48
CA HIS A 196 -44.73 36.83 4.07
C HIS A 196 -45.70 37.07 5.24
N GLU A 197 -45.47 36.45 6.40
CA GLU A 197 -46.27 36.66 7.61
C GLU A 197 -46.16 38.11 8.14
N GLN A 198 -44.99 38.73 8.07
CA GLN A 198 -44.82 40.15 8.44
C GLN A 198 -45.57 41.10 7.52
N MET A 199 -45.63 40.82 6.22
CA MET A 199 -46.45 41.62 5.29
C MET A 199 -47.94 41.50 5.58
N LEU A 200 -48.42 40.30 5.92
CA LEU A 200 -49.83 40.07 6.26
C LEU A 200 -50.26 40.72 7.59
N SER A 201 -49.33 40.88 8.53
CA SER A 201 -49.57 41.55 9.83
C SER A 201 -49.57 43.08 9.75
N SER A 202 -49.16 43.67 8.62
CA SER A 202 -49.03 45.12 8.45
C SER A 202 -50.18 45.76 7.68
N TYR A 203 -51.17 44.96 7.27
CA TYR A 203 -52.46 45.37 6.71
C TYR A 203 -53.57 45.14 7.74
#